data_AF-X0UQT4-F1
#
_entry.id   AF-X0UQT4-F1
#
_cell.length_a   1.000
_cell.length_b   1.000
_cell.length_c   1.000
_cell.angle_alpha   90.00
_cell.angle_beta   90.00
_cell.angle_gamma   90.00
#
_symmetry.space_group_name_H-M   'P 1'
#
loop_
_entity.id
_entity.type
_entity.pdbx_description
1 polymer ?
#
loop_
_entity_poly.entity_id
_entity_poly.type
_entity_poly.pdbx_seq_one_letter_code
_entity_poly.pdbx_strand_id
1 'polypeptide(L)' 'MDIVLWLRSLGLEKYEAVFRENEIDADVLPELTELDLEKLGVPLGHRKRLLKAIATLGA' A
#
# COMPACT_ATOMS: atom_id res chain seq x y z
N MET A 1 6.73 5.10 -9.65
CA MET A 1 5.33 4.73 -10.00
C MET A 1 4.39 5.66 -9.28
N ASP A 2 3.23 6.02 -9.86
CA ASP A 2 2.24 6.84 -9.16
C ASP A 2 1.44 5.99 -8.16
N ILE A 3 1.62 6.27 -6.87
CA ILE A 3 0.95 5.56 -5.77
C ILE A 3 -0.58 5.67 -5.84
N VAL A 4 -1.11 6.79 -6.33
CA VAL A 4 -2.54 7.02 -6.45
C VAL A 4 -3.15 6.10 -7.48
N LEU A 5 -2.51 6.01 -8.66
CA LEU A 5 -2.97 5.12 -9.72
C LEU A 5 -2.85 3.66 -9.31
N TRP A 6 -1.78 3.30 -8.59
CA TRP A 6 -1.62 1.94 -8.07
C TRP A 6 -2.71 1.58 -7.06
N LEU A 7 -2.99 2.44 -6.06
CA LEU A 7 -4.07 2.19 -5.09
C LEU A 7 -5.44 2.10 -5.75
N ARG A 8 -5.74 2.98 -6.73
CA ARG A 8 -6.98 2.93 -7.52
C ARG A 8 -7.14 1.62 -8.28
N SER A 9 -6.06 1.09 -8.85
CA SER A 9 -6.09 -0.21 -9.56
C SER A 9 -6.48 -1.39 -8.65
N LEU A 10 -6.26 -1.25 -7.34
CA LEU A 10 -6.60 -2.25 -6.32
C LEU A 10 -7.99 -2.03 -5.68
N GLY A 11 -8.67 -0.93 -6.03
CA GLY A 11 -9.88 -0.45 -5.34
C GLY A 11 -9.61 0.00 -3.90
N LEU A 12 -8.39 0.53 -3.66
CA LEU A 12 -7.86 0.91 -2.36
C LEU A 12 -7.49 2.40 -2.29
N GLU A 13 -8.02 3.22 -3.19
CA GLU A 13 -7.75 4.67 -3.31
C GLU A 13 -8.04 5.47 -2.04
N LYS A 14 -8.90 4.96 -1.16
CA LYS A 14 -9.18 5.54 0.15
C LYS A 14 -7.95 5.64 1.07
N TYR A 15 -6.88 4.90 0.77
CA TYR A 15 -5.62 4.98 1.51
C TYR A 15 -4.62 6.00 0.94
N GLU A 16 -4.96 6.71 -0.15
CA GLU A 16 -4.09 7.71 -0.77
C GLU A 16 -3.59 8.75 0.25
N ALA A 17 -4.49 9.31 1.05
CA ALA A 17 -4.13 10.30 2.07
C ALA A 17 -3.16 9.71 3.10
N VAL A 18 -3.48 8.54 3.66
CA VAL A 18 -2.64 7.87 4.66
C VAL A 18 -1.26 7.53 4.09
N PHE A 19 -1.17 7.05 2.85
CA PHE A 19 0.11 6.74 2.23
C PHE A 19 0.95 8.00 2.00
N ARG A 20 0.35 9.10 1.52
CA ARG A 20 1.06 10.37 1.33
C ARG A 20 1.48 11.03 2.64
N GLU A 21 0.61 11.04 3.65
CA GLU A 21 0.91 11.61 4.97
C GLU A 21 2.05 10.88 5.68
N ASN A 22 2.26 9.60 5.37
CA ASN A 22 3.35 8.79 5.90
C ASN A 22 4.54 8.67 4.94
N GLU A 23 4.59 9.50 3.89
CA GLU A 23 5.67 9.52 2.88
C GLU A 23 5.94 8.14 2.23
N ILE A 24 4.87 7.36 2.03
CA ILE A 24 4.93 6.03 1.44
C ILE A 24 4.85 6.16 -0.08
N ASP A 25 6.03 6.25 -0.70
CA ASP A 25 6.20 6.31 -2.14
C ASP A 25 6.61 4.95 -2.74
N ALA A 26 6.78 4.92 -4.07
CA ALA A 26 7.06 3.71 -4.86
C ALA A 26 8.30 2.92 -4.41
N ASP A 27 9.27 3.61 -3.83
CA ASP A 27 10.51 3.07 -3.26
C ASP A 27 10.30 2.44 -1.88
N VAL A 28 9.39 2.99 -1.07
CA VAL A 28 9.07 2.48 0.28
C VAL A 28 8.07 1.33 0.24
N LEU A 29 7.20 1.28 -0.77
CA LEU A 29 6.18 0.23 -0.94
C LEU A 29 6.71 -1.21 -0.81
N PRO A 30 7.82 -1.60 -1.45
CA PRO A 30 8.42 -2.92 -1.29
C PRO A 30 8.86 -3.26 0.14
N GLU A 31 9.10 -2.26 0.97
CA GLU A 31 9.57 -2.42 2.35
C GLU A 31 8.42 -2.55 3.36
N LEU A 32 7.18 -2.24 2.96
CA LEU A 32 6.03 -2.29 3.85
C LEU A 32 5.75 -3.72 4.35
N THR A 33 5.68 -3.85 5.67
CA THR A 33 5.30 -5.11 6.32
C THR A 33 3.82 -5.15 6.68
N GLU A 34 3.30 -6.34 7.01
CA GLU A 34 1.94 -6.49 7.54
C GLU A 34 1.70 -5.67 8.82
N LEU A 35 2.74 -5.48 9.63
CA LEU A 35 2.70 -4.69 10.86
C LEU A 35 2.63 -3.19 10.57
N ASP A 36 3.34 -2.70 9.56
CA ASP A 36 3.30 -1.28 9.18
C ASP A 36 1.91 -0.92 8.67
N LEU A 37 1.33 -1.77 7.81
CA LEU A 37 -0.04 -1.58 7.36
C LEU A 37 -1.07 -1.67 8.51
N GLU A 38 -0.78 -2.45 9.55
CA GLU A 38 -1.62 -2.49 10.77
C GLU A 38 -1.59 -1.15 11.51
N LYS A 39 -0.41 -0.57 11.68
CA LYS A 39 -0.22 0.74 12.33
C LYS A 39 -0.91 1.86 11.54
N LEU A 40 -0.99 1.74 10.22
CA LEU A 40 -1.75 2.64 9.34
C LEU A 40 -3.27 2.41 9.40
N GLY A 41 -3.76 1.52 10.25
CA GLY A 41 -5.19 1.24 10.43
C GLY A 41 -5.82 0.43 9.28
N VAL A 42 -5.01 -0.27 8.49
CA VAL A 42 -5.51 -1.06 7.36
C VAL A 42 -6.10 -2.39 7.87
N PRO A 43 -7.36 -2.73 7.55
CA PRO A 43 -7.98 -4.00 7.93
C PRO A 43 -7.26 -5.20 7.29
N LEU A 44 -7.25 -6.35 7.97
CA LEU A 44 -6.52 -7.56 7.57
C LEU A 44 -6.70 -7.95 6.09
N GLY A 45 -7.93 -7.93 5.57
CA GLY A 45 -8.19 -8.28 4.17
C GLY A 45 -7.53 -7.32 3.17
N HIS A 46 -7.49 -6.03 3.48
CA HIS A 46 -6.81 -5.03 2.65
C HIS A 46 -5.29 -5.14 2.77
N ARG A 47 -4.77 -5.46 3.97
CA ARG A 47 -3.33 -5.72 4.17
C ARG A 47 -2.85 -6.85 3.28
N LYS A 48 -3.56 -7.99 3.28
CA LYS A 48 -3.22 -9.12 2.40
C LYS A 48 -3.28 -8.75 0.91
N ARG A 49 -4.25 -7.93 0.50
CA ARG A 49 -4.34 -7.43 -0.89
C ARG A 49 -3.16 -6.53 -1.27
N LEU A 50 -2.79 -5.58 -0.41
CA LEU A 50 -1.66 -4.69 -0.61
C LEU A 50 -0.34 -5.47 -0.71
N LEU A 51 -0.04 -6.34 0.26
CA LEU A 51 1.19 -7.13 0.26
C LEU A 51 1.30 -8.03 -0.97
N LYS A 52 0.19 -8.63 -1.41
CA LYS A 52 0.17 -9.41 -2.66
C LYS A 52 0.47 -8.56 -3.88
N ALA A 53 -0.11 -7.35 -3.96
CA ALA A 53 0.15 -6.43 -5.06
C ALA A 53 1.60 -5.93 -5.05
N ILE A 54 2.15 -5.61 -3.87
CA ILE A 54 3.55 -5.21 -3.69
C ILE A 54 4.49 -6.32 -4.18
N ALA A 55 4.23 -7.57 -3.82
CA ALA A 55 5.04 -8.71 -4.26
C ALA A 55 5.05 -8.88 -5.80
N THR A 56 4.02 -8.39 -6.50
CA THR A 56 3.97 -8.42 -7.98
C THR A 56 4.67 -7.23 -8.65
N LEU A 57 5.10 -6.21 -7.90
CA LEU A 57 5.83 -5.06 -8.45
C LEU A 57 7.32 -5.35 -8.70
N GLY A 58 7.88 -6.32 -7.98
CA GLY A 58 9.28 -6.75 -8.13
C GLY A 58 9.47 -7.99 -9.01
N ALA A 59 8.42 -8.43 -9.71
CA ALA A 59 8.41 -9.60 -10.59
C ALA A 59 8.59 -9.20 -12.07
#